data_AF-A0A7C3WGZ4-F1
#
_entry.id   AF-A0A7C3WGZ4-F1
#
_cell.length_a   1.000
_cell.length_b   1.000
_cell.length_c   1.000
_cell.angle_alpha   90.00
_cell.angle_beta   90.00
_cell.angle_gamma   90.00
#
_symmetry.space_group_name_H-M   'P 1'
#
loop_
_entity.id
_entity.type
_entity.pdbx_description
1 polymer ?
#
loop_
_entity_poly.entity_id
_entity_poly.type
_entity_poly.pdbx_seq_one_letter_code
_entity_poly.pdbx_strand_id
1 'polypeptide(L)'
;MGKMKALILLILFFVIAFSIIIFKISTKNICLSDSECEWKITNCCTENSGAKWECVNVKSFNLTCPKFVICPKILSLKPNLFCGCEKGRCVVR
;
A
#
# COMPACT_ATOMS: atom_id res chain seq x y z
N MET A 1 -22.70 14.70 39.24
CA MET A 1 -21.86 15.56 38.37
C MET A 1 -20.61 14.88 37.81
N GLY A 2 -19.83 14.13 38.59
CA GLY A 2 -18.54 13.56 38.14
C GLY A 2 -18.61 12.48 37.04
N LYS A 3 -19.60 11.57 37.11
CA LYS A 3 -19.74 10.46 36.14
C LYS A 3 -20.02 10.95 34.70
N MET A 4 -20.80 12.02 34.55
CA MET A 4 -21.12 12.61 33.24
C MET A 4 -19.90 13.29 32.60
N LYS A 5 -19.09 14.01 33.41
CA LYS A 5 -17.84 14.61 32.93
C LYS A 5 -16.81 13.55 32.51
N ALA A 6 -16.71 12.45 33.27
CA ALA A 6 -15.84 11.33 32.93
C ALA A 6 -16.26 10.65 31.62
N LEU A 7 -17.57 10.46 31.40
CA LEU A 7 -18.09 9.90 30.16
C LEU A 7 -17.78 10.79 28.94
N ILE A 8 -17.95 12.12 29.08
CA ILE A 8 -17.62 13.09 28.02
C ILE A 8 -16.12 13.06 27.68
N LEU A 9 -15.25 13.03 28.69
CA LEU A 9 -13.80 12.92 28.49
C LEU A 9 -13.41 11.62 27.78
N LEU A 10 -14.06 10.50 28.13
CA LEU A 10 -13.83 9.21 27.50
C LEU A 10 -14.23 9.24 26.01
N ILE A 11 -15.39 9.81 25.68
CA ILE A 11 -15.86 9.97 24.29
C ILE A 11 -14.89 10.85 23.49
N LEU A 12 -14.47 11.99 24.04
CA LEU A 12 -13.49 12.87 23.40
C LEU A 12 -12.17 12.14 23.09
N PHE A 13 -11.67 11.35 24.05
CA PHE A 13 -10.48 10.54 23.84
C PHE A 13 -10.64 9.54 22.69
N PHE A 14 -11.76 8.83 22.63
CA PHE A 14 -12.05 7.90 21.53
C PHE A 14 -12.15 8.60 20.17
N VAL A 15 -12.81 9.77 20.09
CA VAL A 15 -12.92 10.54 18.85
C VAL A 15 -11.54 11.02 18.36
N ILE A 16 -10.70 11.53 19.26
CA ILE A 16 -9.34 11.96 18.93
C ILE A 16 -8.50 10.76 18.46
N ALA A 17 -8.51 9.65 19.22
CA ALA A 17 -7.77 8.44 18.87
C ALA A 17 -8.21 7.88 17.51
N PHE A 18 -9.52 7.83 17.26
CA PHE A 18 -10.08 7.36 15.99
C PHE A 18 -9.67 8.26 14.81
N SER A 19 -9.68 9.59 15.01
CA SER A 19 -9.24 10.55 13.99
C SER A 19 -7.76 10.37 13.62
N ILE A 20 -6.90 10.15 14.62
CA ILE A 20 -5.46 9.88 14.41
C ILE A 20 -5.28 8.56 13.63
N ILE A 21 -6.05 7.53 13.96
CA ILE A 21 -5.99 6.23 13.28
C ILE A 21 -6.40 6.38 11.80
N ILE A 22 -7.52 7.06 11.51
CA ILE A 22 -7.97 7.30 10.13
C ILE A 22 -6.92 8.07 9.34
N PHE A 23 -6.36 9.14 9.92
CA PHE A 23 -5.35 9.96 9.26
C PHE A 23 -4.11 9.14 8.88
N LYS A 24 -3.65 8.26 9.78
CA LYS A 24 -2.50 7.38 9.55
C LYS A 24 -2.75 6.33 8.47
N ILE A 25 -3.99 5.82 8.35
CA ILE A 25 -4.37 4.88 7.28
C ILE A 25 -4.37 5.57 5.92
N SER A 26 -4.90 6.80 5.85
CA SER A 26 -5.00 7.57 4.62
C SER A 26 -3.63 7.88 4.01
N THR A 27 -2.62 8.18 4.84
CA THR A 27 -1.29 8.58 4.36
C THR A 27 -0.39 7.41 3.95
N LYS A 28 -0.68 6.18 4.40
CA LYS A 28 0.20 5.04 4.15
C LYS A 28 0.37 4.74 2.65
N ASN A 29 -0.66 4.96 1.83
CA ASN A 29 -0.62 4.66 0.39
C ASN A 29 -0.29 5.88 -0.48
N ILE A 30 0.02 7.03 0.12
CA ILE A 30 0.32 8.26 -0.62
C ILE A 30 1.78 8.27 -1.01
N CYS A 31 2.08 8.46 -2.30
CA CYS A 31 3.43 8.77 -2.76
C CYS A 31 3.66 10.28 -2.74
N LEU A 32 4.89 10.71 -2.44
CA LEU A 32 5.29 12.13 -2.49
C LEU A 32 6.22 12.45 -3.67
N SER A 33 6.91 11.45 -4.21
CA SER A 33 7.81 11.58 -5.35
C SER A 33 7.82 10.31 -6.18
N ASP A 34 8.28 10.41 -7.44
CA ASP A 34 8.39 9.28 -8.36
C ASP A 34 9.29 8.16 -7.82
N SER A 35 10.32 8.52 -7.04
CA SER A 35 11.24 7.55 -6.41
C SER A 35 10.55 6.64 -5.38
N GLU A 36 9.32 6.95 -4.97
CA GLU A 36 8.53 6.11 -4.07
C GLU A 36 7.68 5.08 -4.83
N CYS A 37 7.63 5.16 -6.16
CA CYS A 37 6.84 4.29 -7.00
C CYS A 37 7.77 3.37 -7.80
N GLU A 38 7.53 2.07 -7.71
CA GLU A 38 8.28 1.08 -8.48
C GLU A 38 7.36 -0.01 -9.01
N TRP A 39 7.77 -0.61 -10.13
CA TRP A 39 7.22 -1.87 -10.58
C TRP A 39 7.62 -2.98 -9.61
N LYS A 40 6.61 -3.65 -9.04
CA LYS A 40 6.78 -4.85 -8.21
C LYS A 40 5.95 -5.98 -8.77
N ILE A 41 6.43 -7.21 -8.57
CA ILE A 41 5.66 -8.42 -8.86
C ILE A 41 4.70 -8.65 -7.69
N THR A 42 3.41 -8.88 -7.96
CA THR A 42 2.36 -8.98 -6.93
C THR A 42 1.76 -10.38 -6.75
N ASN A 43 2.16 -11.34 -7.59
CA ASN A 43 1.64 -12.71 -7.55
C ASN A 43 2.68 -13.75 -7.11
N CYS A 44 3.83 -13.33 -6.56
CA CYS A 44 4.90 -14.24 -6.11
C CYS A 44 5.55 -15.11 -7.19
N CYS A 45 5.29 -14.83 -8.47
CA CYS A 45 5.95 -15.49 -9.57
C CYS A 45 7.22 -14.74 -10.00
N THR A 46 8.00 -15.32 -10.90
CA THR A 46 9.19 -14.68 -11.47
C THR A 46 8.93 -14.18 -12.89
N GLU A 47 9.81 -13.34 -13.42
CA GLU A 47 9.71 -12.84 -14.80
C GLU A 47 9.65 -13.98 -15.81
N ASN A 48 10.31 -15.11 -15.53
CA ASN A 48 10.31 -16.27 -16.39
C ASN A 48 9.11 -17.20 -16.17
N SER A 49 8.16 -16.82 -15.29
CA SER A 49 7.05 -17.67 -14.87
C SER A 49 5.74 -16.89 -14.61
N GLY A 50 5.34 -15.98 -15.50
CA GLY A 50 4.03 -15.34 -15.39
C GLY A 50 3.94 -14.28 -14.29
N ALA A 51 5.03 -13.54 -14.03
CA ALA A 51 5.03 -12.41 -13.12
C ALA A 51 3.91 -11.42 -13.45
N LYS A 52 3.09 -11.09 -12.43
CA LYS A 52 2.11 -10.02 -12.50
C LYS A 52 2.76 -8.74 -11.97
N TRP A 53 2.97 -7.76 -12.84
CA TRP A 53 3.58 -6.49 -12.51
C TRP A 53 2.52 -5.45 -12.12
N GLU A 54 2.76 -4.73 -11.02
CA GLU A 54 1.96 -3.57 -10.63
C GLU A 54 2.88 -2.42 -10.23
N CYS A 55 2.48 -1.19 -10.58
CA CYS A 55 3.14 0.04 -10.15
C CYS A 55 2.63 0.39 -8.74
N VAL A 56 3.52 0.29 -7.75
CA VAL A 56 3.13 0.35 -6.33
C VAL A 56 4.02 1.32 -5.57
N ASN A 57 3.49 1.83 -4.45
CA ASN A 57 4.27 2.61 -3.50
C ASN A 57 5.16 1.67 -2.67
N VAL A 58 6.47 1.82 -2.79
CA VAL A 58 7.43 0.91 -2.13
C VAL A 58 7.39 0.97 -0.61
N LYS A 59 6.96 2.09 -0.02
CA LYS A 59 6.84 2.24 1.43
C LYS A 59 5.67 1.45 2.01
N SER A 60 4.60 1.27 1.23
CA SER A 60 3.40 0.55 1.67
C SER A 60 3.30 -0.85 1.11
N PHE A 61 4.03 -1.14 0.04
CA PHE A 61 4.06 -2.45 -0.58
C PHE A 61 4.66 -3.48 0.37
N ASN A 62 3.87 -4.50 0.70
CA ASN A 62 4.33 -5.66 1.45
C ASN A 62 3.72 -6.90 0.79
N LEU A 63 4.58 -7.74 0.22
CA LEU A 63 4.19 -9.01 -0.36
C LEU A 63 4.76 -10.14 0.48
N THR A 64 3.88 -11.02 0.96
CA THR A 64 4.27 -12.25 1.63
C THR A 64 3.94 -13.42 0.72
N CYS A 65 4.97 -14.17 0.33
CA CYS A 65 4.83 -15.32 -0.54
C CYS A 65 4.85 -16.63 0.25
N PRO A 66 3.98 -17.60 -0.08
CA PRO A 66 4.09 -18.94 0.48
C PRO A 66 5.34 -19.65 -0.06
N LYS A 67 5.78 -20.70 0.64
CA LYS A 67 6.95 -21.50 0.21
C LYS A 67 6.75 -22.15 -1.16
N PHE A 68 5.51 -22.48 -1.50
CA PHE A 68 5.14 -23.12 -2.76
C PHE A 68 4.11 -22.25 -3.47
N VAL A 69 4.42 -21.83 -4.70
CA VAL A 69 3.56 -21.03 -5.56
C VAL A 69 3.47 -21.75 -6.91
N ILE A 70 2.25 -21.88 -7.44
CA ILE A 70 2.03 -22.39 -8.79
C ILE A 70 2.03 -21.20 -9.73
N CYS A 71 2.97 -21.20 -10.68
CA CYS A 71 3.17 -20.10 -11.62
C CYS A 71 2.99 -20.58 -13.08
N PRO A 72 2.40 -19.75 -13.95
CA PRO A 72 2.35 -20.02 -15.38
C PRO A 72 3.76 -20.18 -15.97
N LYS A 73 3.92 -20.98 -17.02
CA LYS A 73 5.19 -21.10 -17.76
C LYS A 73 5.23 -20.14 -18.95
N ILE A 74 5.08 -18.85 -18.68
CA ILE A 74 5.16 -17.80 -19.69
C ILE A 74 6.16 -16.73 -19.26
N LEU A 75 6.84 -16.13 -20.23
CA LEU A 75 7.70 -14.98 -19.98
C LEU A 75 6.82 -13.75 -19.69
N SER A 76 7.18 -12.98 -18.67
CA SER A 76 6.48 -11.77 -18.21
C SER A 76 7.53 -10.76 -17.75
N LEU A 77 8.24 -10.20 -18.73
CA LEU A 77 9.27 -9.21 -18.52
C LEU A 77 8.73 -7.97 -17.81
N LYS A 78 9.60 -7.29 -17.08
CA LYS A 78 9.30 -5.98 -16.50
C LYS A 78 8.80 -5.02 -17.59
N PRO A 79 7.67 -4.31 -17.36
CA PRO A 79 7.17 -3.34 -18.33
C PRO A 79 8.20 -2.24 -18.60
N ASN A 80 8.30 -1.82 -19.87
CA ASN A 80 9.10 -0.67 -20.29
C ASN A 80 8.28 0.64 -20.24
N LEU A 81 7.38 0.74 -19.27
CA LEU A 81 6.58 1.94 -18.99
C LEU A 81 7.07 2.57 -17.70
N PHE A 82 6.90 3.88 -17.58
CA PHE A 82 7.28 4.60 -16.37
C PHE A 82 6.28 4.29 -15.25
N CYS A 83 6.79 4.02 -14.05
CA CYS A 83 5.99 3.92 -12.83
C CYS A 83 6.37 5.11 -11.95
N GLY A 84 5.42 6.02 -11.72
CA GLY A 84 5.69 7.29 -11.05
C GLY A 84 4.52 7.77 -10.21
N CYS A 85 4.76 8.85 -9.47
CA CYS A 85 3.80 9.43 -8.56
C CYS A 85 2.96 10.51 -9.26
N GLU A 86 1.64 10.39 -9.15
CA GLU A 86 0.68 11.38 -9.61
C GLU A 86 -0.42 11.59 -8.59
N LYS A 87 -0.63 12.83 -8.15
CA LYS A 87 -1.73 13.20 -7.23
C LYS A 87 -1.78 12.26 -6.02
N GLY A 88 -0.61 11.91 -5.49
CA GLY A 88 -0.46 11.01 -4.34
C GLY A 88 -0.66 9.53 -4.64
N ARG A 89 -0.72 9.09 -5.90
CA ARG A 89 -0.87 7.68 -6.28
C ARG A 89 0.23 7.25 -7.23
N CYS A 90 0.70 6.01 -7.09
CA CYS A 90 1.57 5.41 -8.08
C CYS A 90 0.75 5.04 -9.32
N VAL A 91 1.16 5.56 -10.47
CA VAL A 91 0.49 5.40 -11.76
C VAL A 91 1.50 5.03 -12.84
N VAL A 92 0.99 4.37 -13.88
CA VAL A 92 1.76 4.02 -15.08
C VAL A 92 1.69 5.19 -16.07
N ARG A 93 2.82 5.56 -16.65
CA ARG A 93 2.94 6.60 -17.70
C ARG A 93 3.79 6.13 -18.86
#